data_AF-A0A2Y9G8H1-F1
#
_entry.id   AF-A0A2Y9G8H1-F1
#
_cell.length_a   1.000
_cell.length_b   1.000
_cell.length_c   1.000
_cell.angle_alpha   90.00
_cell.angle_beta   90.00
_cell.angle_gamma   90.00
#
_symmetry.space_group_name_H-M   'P 1'
#
loop_
_entity.id
_entity.type
_entity.pdbx_description
1 polymer ?
#
loop_
_entity_poly.entity_id
_entity_poly.type
_entity_poly.pdbx_seq_one_letter_code
_entity_poly.pdbx_strand_id
1 'polypeptide(L)'
;MATTWGAAFFMLVASCVCSTVFHRDQQTWFEGVFLSSMCPINVSASTLYGIMFDAGSTGTRIHVYTFVQKIPGQLPILEGEIFESVKPGLSAFVDQPKQGAETVQGLLEVAKDSIPRSHWKRTPVVLKATAGLRLLPEQKAQALLFEVREIFKRSPFLVPDDSVSIMDGSYEGILAWVTVNFLTGQLHGHSQETVGTLDLGGASTQITFLPQFEKTLEQTPQGYLTSFEMFNSTYKLYTHSYLGFGLKAARLATLGALETEGTDGHTFRSACLPRWLEAEWIFGGVKYQYGGNREGEMGFEPCYTEVLRVVQGKLHQPDEVQKSSFYAFSYYYDRAVDTDMIDYETGGVLKVEDFERKAREVCDNLENFTSGSPFLCMDLSYITALLKDGFGFADSTILQLSKKVNNIETGWALGATFHLLQSLGISH
;
A
#
# COMPACT_ATOMS: atom_id res chain seq x y z
N MET A 1 -70.95 28.30 -1.84
CA MET A 1 -70.89 28.05 -3.30
C MET A 1 -70.06 26.78 -3.48
N ALA A 2 -70.69 25.60 -3.42
CA ALA A 2 -71.28 24.86 -4.55
C ALA A 2 -70.17 24.22 -5.42
N THR A 3 -69.82 22.93 -5.21
CA THR A 3 -70.32 21.68 -5.89
C THR A 3 -69.56 21.36 -7.19
N THR A 4 -69.11 20.15 -7.59
CA THR A 4 -68.92 18.79 -7.01
C THR A 4 -68.51 17.80 -8.16
N TRP A 5 -68.05 16.58 -7.78
CA TRP A 5 -68.07 15.25 -8.49
C TRP A 5 -66.94 14.87 -9.44
N GLY A 6 -66.48 13.61 -9.53
CA GLY A 6 -66.87 12.32 -8.92
C GLY A 6 -65.71 11.30 -9.09
N ALA A 7 -65.42 10.37 -8.18
CA ALA A 7 -66.14 9.17 -7.72
C ALA A 7 -65.47 7.88 -8.26
N ALA A 8 -65.05 7.03 -7.33
CA ALA A 8 -64.40 5.73 -7.52
C ALA A 8 -65.41 4.61 -7.79
N PHE A 9 -64.96 3.49 -8.40
CA PHE A 9 -65.64 2.20 -8.27
C PHE A 9 -64.65 1.01 -8.38
N PHE A 10 -64.68 0.16 -7.36
CA PHE A 10 -64.13 -1.20 -7.29
C PHE A 10 -65.12 -2.19 -7.93
N MET A 11 -64.67 -3.33 -8.47
CA MET A 11 -65.40 -4.61 -8.42
C MET A 11 -64.51 -5.81 -8.79
N LEU A 12 -64.43 -6.76 -7.86
CA LEU A 12 -63.96 -8.15 -7.97
C LEU A 12 -65.09 -9.03 -8.57
N VAL A 13 -64.77 -10.02 -9.41
CA VAL A 13 -65.46 -11.34 -9.46
C VAL A 13 -64.50 -12.43 -9.95
N ALA A 14 -64.60 -13.61 -9.34
CA ALA A 14 -63.75 -14.80 -9.46
C ALA A 14 -64.31 -15.91 -10.37
N SER A 15 -63.40 -16.83 -10.74
CA SER A 15 -63.54 -18.29 -10.96
C SER A 15 -64.39 -18.86 -12.11
N CYS A 16 -63.79 -19.77 -12.91
CA CYS A 16 -64.19 -21.19 -12.90
C CYS A 16 -63.14 -22.11 -13.57
N VAL A 17 -63.08 -23.34 -13.04
CA VAL A 17 -62.14 -24.44 -13.30
C VAL A 17 -62.65 -25.34 -14.44
N CYS A 18 -61.75 -25.96 -15.20
CA CYS A 18 -62.01 -27.30 -15.75
C CYS A 18 -60.70 -28.07 -16.03
N SER A 19 -60.52 -29.16 -15.31
CA SER A 19 -59.44 -30.14 -15.41
C SER A 19 -59.78 -31.21 -16.44
N THR A 20 -58.79 -31.75 -17.16
CA THR A 20 -58.89 -33.08 -17.79
C THR A 20 -57.65 -33.88 -17.46
N VAL A 21 -57.86 -34.93 -16.67
CA VAL A 21 -56.91 -36.03 -16.42
C VAL A 21 -57.19 -37.12 -17.45
N PHE A 22 -56.14 -37.66 -18.07
CA PHE A 22 -56.16 -39.02 -18.63
C PHE A 22 -54.84 -39.72 -18.26
N HIS A 23 -54.96 -40.76 -17.45
CA HIS A 23 -53.94 -41.78 -17.17
C HIS A 23 -53.83 -42.75 -18.35
N ARG A 24 -52.64 -43.31 -18.61
CA ARG A 24 -52.39 -44.77 -18.70
C ARG A 24 -50.91 -45.10 -18.97
N ASP A 25 -50.38 -46.01 -18.16
CA ASP A 25 -49.03 -46.62 -18.17
C ASP A 25 -48.67 -47.41 -19.44
N GLN A 26 -47.37 -47.47 -19.77
CA GLN A 26 -46.69 -48.72 -20.13
C GLN A 26 -45.15 -48.63 -20.06
N GLN A 27 -44.53 -49.51 -19.28
CA GLN A 27 -43.10 -49.86 -19.31
C GLN A 27 -42.77 -50.73 -20.54
N THR A 28 -41.56 -50.58 -21.11
CA THR A 28 -40.59 -51.70 -21.32
C THR A 28 -39.27 -51.22 -21.95
N TRP A 29 -38.19 -51.34 -21.17
CA TRP A 29 -36.85 -51.87 -21.47
C TRP A 29 -36.35 -51.98 -22.93
N PHE A 30 -35.25 -51.26 -23.22
CA PHE A 30 -34.10 -51.78 -23.96
C PHE A 30 -32.81 -51.35 -23.25
N GLU A 31 -32.00 -52.34 -22.87
CA GLU A 31 -30.63 -52.14 -22.39
C GLU A 31 -29.72 -51.66 -23.53
N GLY A 32 -28.87 -50.69 -23.21
CA GLY A 32 -27.78 -50.24 -24.06
C GLY A 32 -26.64 -49.74 -23.18
N VAL A 33 -25.73 -50.65 -22.85
CA VAL A 33 -24.46 -50.39 -22.17
C VAL A 33 -23.60 -49.48 -23.06
N PHE A 34 -23.29 -48.25 -22.63
CA PHE A 34 -22.04 -47.58 -23.00
C PHE A 34 -21.64 -46.52 -21.96
N LEU A 35 -20.44 -46.76 -21.40
CA LEU A 35 -19.49 -45.83 -20.80
C LEU A 35 -19.96 -44.99 -19.61
N SER A 36 -19.47 -45.42 -18.43
CA SER A 36 -18.99 -44.58 -17.33
C SER A 36 -18.60 -43.16 -17.78
N SER A 37 -19.57 -42.24 -17.75
CA SER A 37 -19.24 -40.82 -17.63
C SER A 37 -18.76 -40.63 -16.20
N MET A 38 -17.44 -40.49 -16.07
CA MET A 38 -16.87 -39.84 -14.89
C MET A 38 -17.70 -38.58 -14.66
N CYS A 39 -18.37 -38.50 -13.52
CA CYS A 39 -18.92 -37.23 -13.07
C CYS A 39 -17.75 -36.23 -13.14
N PRO A 40 -17.88 -35.09 -13.85
CA PRO A 40 -16.90 -34.05 -13.68
C PRO A 40 -16.89 -33.74 -12.19
N ILE A 41 -15.72 -33.87 -11.57
CA ILE A 41 -15.50 -33.46 -10.19
C ILE A 41 -16.06 -32.03 -10.13
N ASN A 42 -17.19 -31.89 -9.46
CA ASN A 42 -17.84 -30.61 -9.25
C ASN A 42 -16.95 -29.88 -8.24
N VAL A 43 -15.84 -29.31 -8.71
CA VAL A 43 -14.99 -28.46 -7.88
C VAL A 43 -15.79 -27.19 -7.65
N SER A 44 -16.62 -27.19 -6.61
CA SER A 44 -17.23 -25.95 -6.14
C SER A 44 -16.08 -25.03 -5.78
N ALA A 45 -15.92 -23.93 -6.51
CA ALA A 45 -14.86 -22.97 -6.22
C ALA A 45 -14.98 -22.54 -4.75
N SER A 46 -13.87 -22.62 -4.00
CA SER A 46 -13.87 -22.20 -2.60
C SER A 46 -13.46 -20.73 -2.51
N THR A 47 -14.28 -19.93 -1.82
CA THR A 47 -13.94 -18.54 -1.50
C THR A 47 -13.03 -18.50 -0.28
N LEU A 48 -11.93 -17.80 -0.42
CA LEU A 48 -10.94 -17.55 0.62
C LEU A 48 -10.88 -16.05 0.86
N TYR A 49 -10.57 -15.66 2.10
CA TYR A 49 -10.39 -14.27 2.47
C TYR A 49 -9.07 -14.11 3.21
N GLY A 50 -8.48 -12.92 3.15
CA GLY A 50 -7.34 -12.55 3.98
C GLY A 50 -7.51 -11.11 4.47
N ILE A 51 -7.25 -10.87 5.75
CA ILE A 51 -7.30 -9.54 6.36
C ILE A 51 -5.86 -9.13 6.69
N MET A 52 -5.39 -8.08 6.03
CA MET A 52 -4.06 -7.51 6.24
C MET A 52 -4.18 -6.07 6.70
N PHE A 53 -3.57 -5.77 7.84
CA PHE A 53 -3.42 -4.40 8.31
C PHE A 53 -2.02 -3.89 8.02
N ASP A 54 -1.94 -2.74 7.35
CA ASP A 54 -0.73 -1.95 7.20
C ASP A 54 -0.71 -0.84 8.27
N ALA A 55 0.11 -1.00 9.31
CA ALA A 55 0.34 0.02 10.31
C ALA A 55 1.52 0.92 9.90
N GLY A 56 1.24 1.80 8.94
CA GLY A 56 2.17 2.78 8.42
C GLY A 56 2.46 3.95 9.37
N SER A 57 3.54 4.68 9.09
CA SER A 57 3.97 5.84 9.89
C SER A 57 2.97 7.00 9.92
N THR A 58 2.12 7.16 8.90
CA THR A 58 1.20 8.30 8.75
C THR A 58 -0.27 7.92 8.85
N GLY A 59 -0.57 6.63 8.87
CA GLY A 59 -1.92 6.08 8.96
C GLY A 59 -1.89 4.56 9.03
N THR A 60 -2.95 3.98 9.56
CA THR A 60 -3.18 2.54 9.58
C THR A 60 -4.28 2.18 8.59
N ARG A 61 -4.10 1.12 7.81
CA ARG A 61 -5.01 0.67 6.76
C ARG A 61 -5.44 -0.76 7.01
N ILE A 62 -6.64 -1.11 6.58
CA ILE A 62 -7.12 -2.50 6.49
C ILE A 62 -7.37 -2.84 5.03
N HIS A 63 -6.90 -4.02 4.65
CA HIS A 63 -7.15 -4.64 3.36
C HIS A 63 -7.88 -5.96 3.62
N VAL A 64 -9.07 -6.12 3.05
CA VAL A 64 -9.83 -7.37 3.07
C VAL A 64 -9.89 -7.89 1.64
N TYR A 65 -9.08 -8.90 1.37
CA TYR A 65 -9.00 -9.52 0.05
C TYR A 65 -9.96 -10.70 -0.05
N THR A 66 -10.63 -10.81 -1.20
CA THR A 66 -11.45 -11.96 -1.58
C THR A 66 -10.76 -12.71 -2.71
N PHE A 67 -10.60 -14.01 -2.52
CA PHE A 67 -9.97 -14.92 -3.47
C PHE A 67 -10.91 -16.06 -3.83
N VAL A 68 -10.85 -16.50 -5.08
CA VAL A 68 -11.62 -17.65 -5.57
C VAL A 68 -10.65 -18.75 -6.01
N GLN A 69 -10.65 -19.86 -5.28
CA GLN A 69 -9.89 -21.05 -5.61
C GLN A 69 -10.73 -21.96 -6.52
N LYS A 70 -10.44 -21.96 -7.82
CA LYS A 70 -11.14 -22.83 -8.78
C LYS A 70 -10.60 -24.26 -8.80
N ILE A 71 -9.28 -24.43 -8.66
CA ILE A 71 -8.60 -25.72 -8.74
C ILE A 71 -7.60 -25.79 -7.57
N PRO A 72 -7.72 -26.74 -6.63
CA PRO A 72 -6.70 -26.95 -5.59
C PRO A 72 -5.31 -27.15 -6.21
N GLY A 73 -4.25 -26.59 -5.63
CA GLY A 73 -2.90 -26.63 -6.23
C GLY A 73 -2.55 -25.46 -7.14
N GLN A 74 -3.52 -24.64 -7.54
CA GLN A 74 -3.28 -23.48 -8.40
C GLN A 74 -3.35 -22.17 -7.63
N LEU A 75 -2.74 -21.12 -8.19
CA LEU A 75 -2.83 -19.76 -7.65
C LEU A 75 -4.30 -19.30 -7.62
N PRO A 76 -4.85 -18.91 -6.47
CA PRO A 76 -6.21 -18.38 -6.40
C PRO A 76 -6.38 -17.10 -7.23
N ILE A 77 -7.59 -16.91 -7.75
CA ILE A 77 -7.95 -15.69 -8.48
C ILE A 77 -8.32 -14.62 -7.47
N LEU A 78 -7.68 -13.46 -7.54
CA LEU A 78 -8.08 -12.28 -6.77
C LEU A 78 -9.39 -11.73 -7.35
N GLU A 79 -10.46 -11.75 -6.57
CA GLU A 79 -11.78 -11.24 -6.96
C GLU A 79 -11.95 -9.76 -6.61
N GLY A 80 -11.38 -9.32 -5.49
CA GLY A 80 -11.44 -7.92 -5.09
C GLY A 80 -10.80 -7.61 -3.74
N GLU A 81 -10.82 -6.34 -3.41
CA GLU A 81 -10.32 -5.76 -2.16
C GLU A 81 -11.36 -4.80 -1.59
N ILE A 82 -11.55 -4.85 -0.27
CA ILE A 82 -12.14 -3.78 0.50
C ILE A 82 -11.02 -3.10 1.27
N PHE A 83 -10.93 -1.79 1.12
CA PHE A 83 -9.86 -0.96 1.66
C PHE A 83 -10.45 0.15 2.51
N GLU A 84 -9.94 0.31 3.73
CA GLU A 84 -10.26 1.45 4.60
C GLU A 84 -9.02 1.93 5.36
N SER A 85 -9.01 3.19 5.78
CA SER A 85 -7.83 3.79 6.43
C SER A 85 -8.17 4.83 7.49
N VAL A 86 -7.29 4.96 8.48
CA VAL A 86 -7.37 5.96 9.55
C VAL A 86 -6.05 6.72 9.70
N LYS A 87 -6.14 7.97 10.16
CA LYS A 87 -5.02 8.82 10.54
C LYS A 87 -5.23 9.40 11.95
N PRO A 88 -4.18 9.63 12.76
CA PRO A 88 -2.77 9.35 12.46
C PRO A 88 -2.45 7.85 12.52
N GLY A 89 -1.21 7.48 12.14
CA GLY A 89 -0.73 6.09 12.23
C GLY A 89 -0.47 5.66 13.67
N LEU A 90 -0.29 4.34 13.87
CA LEU A 90 -0.16 3.73 15.20
C LEU A 90 1.01 4.32 16.03
N SER A 91 2.09 4.77 15.39
CA SER A 91 3.24 5.39 16.08
C SER A 91 2.90 6.72 16.77
N ALA A 92 1.84 7.44 16.36
CA ALA A 92 1.41 8.66 17.02
C ALA A 92 0.81 8.40 18.41
N PHE A 93 0.40 7.16 18.69
CA PHE A 93 -0.19 6.73 19.96
C PHE A 93 0.84 6.05 20.87
N VAL A 94 2.14 6.31 20.66
CA VAL A 94 3.23 5.67 21.40
C VAL A 94 3.09 5.79 22.92
N ASP A 95 2.58 6.92 23.42
CA ASP A 95 2.34 7.15 24.85
C ASP A 95 0.89 6.82 25.27
N GLN A 96 0.03 6.42 24.33
CA GLN A 96 -1.36 6.03 24.56
C GLN A 96 -1.73 4.71 23.83
N PRO A 97 -1.09 3.56 24.15
CA PRO A 97 -1.22 2.33 23.37
C PRO A 97 -2.65 1.83 23.17
N LYS A 98 -3.49 1.94 24.20
CA LYS A 98 -4.91 1.55 24.16
C LYS A 98 -5.71 2.35 23.13
N GLN A 99 -5.49 3.65 23.09
CA GLN A 99 -6.17 4.52 22.11
C GLN A 99 -5.72 4.18 20.68
N GLY A 100 -4.43 3.89 20.48
CA GLY A 100 -3.92 3.41 19.20
C GLY A 100 -4.60 2.10 18.77
N ALA A 101 -4.74 1.15 19.70
CA ALA A 101 -5.41 -0.12 19.45
C ALA A 101 -6.92 0.05 19.14
N GLU A 102 -7.61 0.98 19.79
CA GLU A 102 -9.02 1.31 19.48
C GLU A 102 -9.21 1.74 18.01
N THR A 103 -8.23 2.43 17.41
CA THR A 103 -8.30 2.76 15.97
C THR A 103 -8.25 1.51 15.08
N VAL A 104 -7.48 0.49 15.48
CA VAL A 104 -7.42 -0.81 14.80
C VAL A 104 -8.72 -1.59 15.00
N GLN A 105 -9.33 -1.52 16.19
CA GLN A 105 -10.65 -2.11 16.45
C GLN A 105 -11.70 -1.56 15.48
N GLY A 106 -11.74 -0.24 15.27
CA GLY A 106 -12.68 0.39 14.35
C GLY A 106 -12.55 -0.14 12.92
N LEU A 107 -11.31 -0.27 12.43
CA LEU A 107 -11.04 -0.89 11.13
C LEU A 107 -11.40 -2.38 11.08
N LEU A 108 -11.20 -3.13 12.18
CA LEU A 108 -11.56 -4.54 12.24
C LEU A 108 -13.07 -4.80 12.10
N GLU A 109 -13.92 -3.83 12.47
CA GLU A 109 -15.37 -3.93 12.22
C GLU A 109 -15.69 -3.96 10.72
N VAL A 110 -14.93 -3.26 9.87
CA VAL A 110 -15.07 -3.30 8.40
C VAL A 110 -14.93 -4.73 7.87
N ALA A 111 -13.98 -5.49 8.41
CA ALA A 111 -13.80 -6.90 8.04
C ALA A 111 -14.96 -7.79 8.52
N LYS A 112 -15.53 -7.52 9.70
CA LYS A 112 -16.68 -8.27 10.21
C LYS A 112 -17.94 -8.01 9.39
N ASP A 113 -18.13 -6.78 8.94
CA ASP A 113 -19.29 -6.38 8.15
C ASP A 113 -19.21 -6.90 6.71
N SER A 114 -18.01 -7.06 6.17
CA SER A 114 -17.78 -7.50 4.79
C SER A 114 -17.69 -9.01 4.59
N ILE A 115 -17.16 -9.76 5.58
CA ILE A 115 -16.94 -11.21 5.43
C ILE A 115 -18.12 -11.99 6.03
N PRO A 116 -18.70 -12.97 5.31
CA PRO A 116 -19.74 -13.82 5.86
C PRO A 116 -19.29 -14.57 7.13
N ARG A 117 -20.14 -14.62 8.16
CA ARG A 117 -19.83 -15.25 9.46
C ARG A 117 -19.32 -16.70 9.37
N SER A 118 -19.76 -17.43 8.35
CA SER A 118 -19.31 -18.81 8.08
C SER A 118 -17.82 -18.92 7.72
N HIS A 119 -17.20 -17.82 7.30
CA HIS A 119 -15.79 -17.75 6.90
C HIS A 119 -14.87 -17.17 7.98
N TRP A 120 -15.40 -16.52 9.02
CA TRP A 120 -14.57 -15.84 10.04
C TRP A 120 -13.46 -16.74 10.61
N LYS A 121 -13.80 -17.94 11.09
CA LYS A 121 -12.84 -18.87 11.72
C LYS A 121 -11.72 -19.37 10.80
N ARG A 122 -11.85 -19.20 9.47
CA ARG A 122 -10.83 -19.62 8.48
C ARG A 122 -10.11 -18.43 7.84
N THR A 123 -10.57 -17.21 8.08
CA THR A 123 -9.98 -16.00 7.52
C THR A 123 -8.86 -15.52 8.43
N PRO A 124 -7.59 -15.58 8.01
CA PRO A 124 -6.49 -15.07 8.81
C PRO A 124 -6.55 -13.54 8.90
N VAL A 125 -6.28 -13.02 10.10
CA VAL A 125 -6.09 -11.60 10.37
C VAL A 125 -4.67 -11.33 10.85
N VAL A 126 -3.97 -10.41 10.17
CA VAL A 126 -2.59 -10.06 10.46
C VAL A 126 -2.40 -8.55 10.37
N LEU A 127 -1.57 -7.99 11.24
CA LEU A 127 -1.08 -6.61 11.20
C LEU A 127 0.43 -6.63 11.11
N LYS A 128 0.95 -5.94 10.09
CA LYS A 128 2.37 -5.64 10.00
C LYS A 128 2.58 -4.14 10.11
N ALA A 129 3.39 -3.74 11.08
CA ALA A 129 3.83 -2.36 11.24
C ALA A 129 5.12 -2.11 10.47
N THR A 130 5.26 -0.92 9.88
CA THR A 130 6.41 -0.57 9.02
C THR A 130 7.39 0.35 9.73
N ALA A 131 8.14 1.17 8.98
CA ALA A 131 9.21 2.03 9.49
C ALA A 131 8.80 2.95 10.65
N GLY A 132 7.54 3.39 10.70
CA GLY A 132 7.05 4.25 11.78
C GLY A 132 7.22 3.64 13.17
N LEU A 133 7.00 2.33 13.32
CA LEU A 133 7.20 1.63 14.58
C LEU A 133 8.65 1.14 14.76
N ARG A 134 9.39 0.90 13.65
CA ARG A 134 10.83 0.58 13.69
C ARG A 134 11.67 1.68 14.35
N LEU A 135 11.23 2.94 14.23
CA LEU A 135 11.91 4.11 14.83
C LEU A 135 11.59 4.33 16.32
N LEU A 136 10.61 3.63 16.89
CA LEU A 136 10.23 3.81 18.29
C LEU A 136 11.13 2.99 19.22
N PRO A 137 11.27 3.41 20.49
CA PRO A 137 11.86 2.55 21.52
C PRO A 137 11.12 1.20 21.58
N GLU A 138 11.87 0.10 21.57
CA GLU A 138 11.34 -1.27 21.45
C GLU A 138 10.21 -1.55 22.45
N GLN A 139 10.39 -1.15 23.72
CA GLN A 139 9.39 -1.34 24.77
C GLN A 139 8.05 -0.65 24.44
N LYS A 140 8.10 0.57 23.89
CA LYS A 140 6.91 1.34 23.52
C LYS A 140 6.23 0.74 22.27
N ALA A 141 7.02 0.32 21.29
CA ALA A 141 6.49 -0.39 20.12
C ALA A 141 5.80 -1.70 20.53
N GLN A 142 6.41 -2.49 21.42
CA GLN A 142 5.81 -3.74 21.90
C GLN A 142 4.55 -3.51 22.73
N ALA A 143 4.47 -2.42 23.51
CA ALA A 143 3.24 -2.06 24.23
C ALA A 143 2.08 -1.77 23.27
N LEU A 144 2.32 -1.04 22.18
CA LEU A 144 1.34 -0.82 21.11
C LEU A 144 0.89 -2.14 20.47
N LEU A 145 1.85 -2.97 20.04
CA LEU A 145 1.55 -4.24 19.38
C LEU A 145 0.83 -5.22 20.33
N PHE A 146 1.12 -5.18 21.62
CA PHE A 146 0.43 -5.99 22.61
C PHE A 146 -1.07 -5.68 22.66
N GLU A 147 -1.46 -4.42 22.74
CA GLU A 147 -2.88 -4.02 22.76
C GLU A 147 -3.61 -4.45 21.47
N VAL A 148 -2.94 -4.37 20.32
CA VAL A 148 -3.46 -4.88 19.04
C VAL A 148 -3.65 -6.41 19.07
N ARG A 149 -2.68 -7.16 19.62
CA ARG A 149 -2.81 -8.63 19.77
C ARG A 149 -4.02 -9.01 20.62
N GLU A 150 -4.30 -8.26 21.68
CA GLU A 150 -5.46 -8.50 22.52
C GLU A 150 -6.78 -8.26 21.78
N ILE A 151 -6.83 -7.29 20.88
CA ILE A 151 -7.98 -7.09 19.97
C ILE A 151 -8.15 -8.29 19.04
N PHE A 152 -7.08 -8.74 18.38
CA PHE A 152 -7.15 -9.86 17.44
C PHE A 152 -7.56 -11.15 18.13
N LYS A 153 -7.03 -11.46 19.31
CA LYS A 153 -7.41 -12.65 20.10
C LYS A 153 -8.90 -12.68 20.46
N ARG A 154 -9.53 -11.52 20.64
CA ARG A 154 -10.98 -11.40 20.94
C ARG A 154 -11.83 -11.41 19.68
N SER A 155 -11.22 -11.28 18.50
CA SER A 155 -11.91 -11.32 17.22
C SER A 155 -12.35 -12.75 16.87
N PRO A 156 -13.36 -12.91 15.99
CA PRO A 156 -13.80 -14.22 15.55
C PRO A 156 -12.93 -14.82 14.43
N PHE A 157 -11.89 -14.11 14.00
CA PHE A 157 -11.04 -14.47 12.88
C PHE A 157 -9.96 -15.48 13.27
N LEU A 158 -9.32 -16.11 12.28
CA LEU A 158 -8.15 -16.94 12.52
C LEU A 158 -6.97 -16.02 12.86
N VAL A 159 -6.34 -16.23 14.02
CA VAL A 159 -5.21 -15.42 14.50
C VAL A 159 -3.95 -16.29 14.52
N PRO A 160 -3.05 -16.16 13.54
CA PRO A 160 -1.75 -16.85 13.56
C PRO A 160 -0.85 -16.39 14.73
N ASP A 161 0.16 -17.20 15.08
CA ASP A 161 1.10 -16.90 16.18
C ASP A 161 1.89 -15.59 15.94
N ASP A 162 2.25 -15.27 14.69
CA ASP A 162 2.89 -14.00 14.28
C ASP A 162 1.90 -13.02 13.59
N SER A 163 0.67 -13.00 14.11
CA SER A 163 -0.41 -12.13 13.59
C SER A 163 -0.16 -10.64 13.79
N VAL A 164 0.71 -10.23 14.70
CA VAL A 164 0.99 -8.81 14.94
C VAL A 164 2.49 -8.64 15.16
N SER A 165 3.17 -8.03 14.20
CA SER A 165 4.62 -7.80 14.28
C SER A 165 5.07 -6.60 13.45
N ILE A 166 6.34 -6.22 13.62
CA ILE A 166 7.00 -5.21 12.82
C ILE A 166 7.65 -5.91 11.63
N MET A 167 7.34 -5.46 10.43
CA MET A 167 7.90 -6.03 9.20
C MET A 167 9.29 -5.46 8.92
N ASP A 168 10.18 -6.36 8.52
CA ASP A 168 11.48 -5.99 7.99
C ASP A 168 11.34 -5.15 6.70
N GLY A 169 12.17 -4.12 6.56
CA GLY A 169 12.04 -3.19 5.46
C GLY A 169 12.33 -3.79 4.08
N SER A 170 13.28 -4.74 3.98
CA SER A 170 13.55 -5.42 2.71
C SER A 170 12.38 -6.31 2.32
N TYR A 171 11.70 -6.90 3.31
CA TYR A 171 10.50 -7.69 3.10
C TYR A 171 9.30 -6.85 2.63
N GLU A 172 9.14 -5.63 3.17
CA GLU A 172 8.17 -4.63 2.69
C GLU A 172 8.34 -4.37 1.19
N GLY A 173 9.58 -4.15 0.73
CA GLY A 173 9.90 -3.96 -0.69
C GLY A 173 9.63 -5.20 -1.55
N ILE A 174 10.03 -6.39 -1.09
CA ILE A 174 9.78 -7.66 -1.81
C ILE A 174 8.28 -7.90 -2.01
N LEU A 175 7.48 -7.72 -0.98
CA LEU A 175 6.04 -7.97 -1.03
C LEU A 175 5.31 -6.92 -1.88
N ALA A 176 5.81 -5.69 -1.93
CA ALA A 176 5.31 -4.67 -2.87
C ALA A 176 5.65 -5.04 -4.32
N TRP A 177 6.87 -5.53 -4.57
CA TRP A 177 7.27 -6.05 -5.87
C TRP A 177 6.40 -7.23 -6.32
N VAL A 178 6.09 -8.17 -5.41
CA VAL A 178 5.16 -9.28 -5.68
C VAL A 178 3.78 -8.74 -6.05
N THR A 179 3.26 -7.78 -5.31
CA THR A 179 1.95 -7.17 -5.56
C THR A 179 1.87 -6.57 -6.96
N VAL A 180 2.82 -5.71 -7.32
CA VAL A 180 2.83 -5.06 -8.63
C VAL A 180 2.95 -6.08 -9.74
N ASN A 181 3.94 -6.98 -9.67
CA ASN A 181 4.17 -7.95 -10.74
C ASN A 181 3.06 -9.01 -10.85
N PHE A 182 2.34 -9.31 -9.75
CA PHE A 182 1.11 -10.10 -9.81
C PHE A 182 0.01 -9.34 -10.56
N LEU A 183 -0.27 -8.09 -10.16
CA LEU A 183 -1.37 -7.29 -10.73
C LEU A 183 -1.14 -6.92 -12.20
N THR A 184 0.12 -6.78 -12.62
CA THR A 184 0.48 -6.56 -14.03
C THR A 184 0.65 -7.85 -14.83
N GLY A 185 0.43 -9.01 -14.21
CA GLY A 185 0.48 -10.32 -14.85
C GLY A 185 1.87 -10.86 -15.16
N GLN A 186 2.93 -10.23 -14.65
CA GLN A 186 4.32 -10.63 -14.88
C GLN A 186 4.73 -11.86 -14.05
N LEU A 187 3.99 -12.18 -12.99
CA LEU A 187 4.19 -13.42 -12.23
C LEU A 187 3.35 -14.60 -12.77
N HIS A 188 2.67 -14.42 -13.91
CA HIS A 188 1.94 -15.49 -14.58
C HIS A 188 2.77 -16.04 -15.76
N GLY A 189 3.40 -17.21 -15.57
CA GLY A 189 4.14 -17.93 -16.61
C GLY A 189 5.66 -17.84 -16.47
N HIS A 190 6.39 -18.12 -17.57
CA HIS A 190 7.87 -18.17 -17.59
C HIS A 190 8.53 -16.85 -18.01
N SER A 191 7.75 -15.76 -18.12
CA SER A 191 8.27 -14.43 -18.42
C SER A 191 9.08 -13.93 -17.22
N GLN A 192 10.34 -13.54 -17.43
CA GLN A 192 11.15 -12.83 -16.42
C GLN A 192 11.15 -11.31 -16.63
N GLU A 193 10.24 -10.78 -17.46
CA GLU A 193 10.11 -9.34 -17.73
C GLU A 193 9.32 -8.63 -16.62
N THR A 194 9.85 -8.69 -15.40
CA THR A 194 9.26 -8.03 -14.24
C THR A 194 9.63 -6.55 -14.18
N VAL A 195 8.76 -5.74 -13.57
CA VAL A 195 9.03 -4.31 -13.32
C VAL A 195 9.61 -4.10 -11.93
N GLY A 196 10.42 -3.05 -11.77
CA GLY A 196 10.88 -2.59 -10.47
C GLY A 196 9.79 -1.85 -9.70
N THR A 197 10.00 -1.66 -8.41
CA THR A 197 9.10 -0.91 -7.52
C THR A 197 9.87 0.10 -6.67
N LEU A 198 9.26 1.26 -6.48
CA LEU A 198 9.70 2.33 -5.59
C LEU A 198 8.55 2.69 -4.65
N ASP A 199 8.76 2.50 -3.35
CA ASP A 199 7.83 2.92 -2.31
C ASP A 199 8.44 4.06 -1.52
N LEU A 200 7.77 5.22 -1.48
CA LEU A 200 8.16 6.33 -0.61
C LEU A 200 7.15 6.46 0.53
N GLY A 201 7.42 5.78 1.63
CA GLY A 201 6.68 5.91 2.86
C GLY A 201 7.02 7.19 3.64
N GLY A 202 6.41 7.37 4.81
CA GLY A 202 6.69 8.52 5.66
C GLY A 202 8.04 8.43 6.37
N ALA A 203 8.44 7.24 6.81
CA ALA A 203 9.65 7.02 7.61
C ALA A 203 10.78 6.28 6.88
N SER A 204 10.48 5.53 5.82
CA SER A 204 11.48 4.88 4.95
C SER A 204 11.07 4.97 3.49
N THR A 205 12.01 4.65 2.61
CA THR A 205 11.75 4.36 1.19
C THR A 205 12.35 3.01 0.82
N GLN A 206 11.71 2.31 -0.11
CA GLN A 206 12.10 1.00 -0.59
C GLN A 206 12.32 1.04 -2.10
N ILE A 207 13.34 0.33 -2.55
CA ILE A 207 13.59 0.03 -3.96
C ILE A 207 13.74 -1.48 -4.10
N THR A 208 12.98 -2.08 -5.02
CA THR A 208 13.04 -3.51 -5.28
C THR A 208 12.88 -3.82 -6.76
N PHE A 209 13.78 -4.62 -7.32
CA PHE A 209 13.70 -5.08 -8.71
C PHE A 209 14.43 -6.42 -8.89
N LEU A 210 14.19 -7.10 -10.01
CA LEU A 210 14.89 -8.32 -10.40
C LEU A 210 16.09 -7.94 -11.30
N PRO A 211 17.34 -8.05 -10.82
CA PRO A 211 18.52 -7.73 -11.64
C PRO A 211 18.68 -8.71 -12.80
N GLN A 212 18.99 -8.19 -13.98
CA GLN A 212 19.20 -8.93 -15.22
C GLN A 212 20.66 -8.96 -15.65
N PHE A 213 21.50 -8.03 -15.15
CA PHE A 213 22.91 -7.96 -15.53
C PHE A 213 23.82 -8.57 -14.45
N GLU A 214 24.77 -9.41 -14.88
CA GLU A 214 25.78 -10.00 -14.00
C GLU A 214 26.56 -8.93 -13.22
N LYS A 215 26.89 -7.82 -13.88
CA LYS A 215 27.56 -6.68 -13.25
C LYS A 215 26.78 -6.16 -12.03
N THR A 216 25.46 -6.08 -12.12
CA THR A 216 24.60 -5.66 -10.99
C THR A 216 24.68 -6.67 -9.86
N LEU A 217 24.64 -7.97 -10.17
CA LEU A 217 24.75 -9.04 -9.17
C LEU A 217 26.10 -9.03 -8.45
N GLU A 218 27.19 -8.77 -9.17
CA GLU A 218 28.56 -8.72 -8.62
C GLU A 218 28.82 -7.46 -7.78
N GLN A 219 28.28 -6.32 -8.19
CA GLN A 219 28.54 -5.02 -7.54
C GLN A 219 27.58 -4.69 -6.41
N THR A 220 26.45 -5.40 -6.31
CA THR A 220 25.45 -5.16 -5.27
C THR A 220 26.03 -5.47 -3.88
N PRO A 221 25.87 -4.56 -2.90
CA PRO A 221 26.33 -4.77 -1.53
C PRO A 221 25.76 -6.04 -0.88
N GLN A 222 26.53 -6.61 0.06
CA GLN A 222 26.05 -7.75 0.83
C GLN A 222 24.76 -7.38 1.59
N GLY A 223 23.77 -8.28 1.54
CA GLY A 223 22.47 -8.09 2.18
C GLY A 223 21.41 -7.37 1.34
N TYR A 224 21.77 -6.87 0.15
CA TYR A 224 20.80 -6.24 -0.76
C TYR A 224 20.22 -7.23 -1.79
N LEU A 225 20.90 -8.36 -2.03
CA LEU A 225 20.35 -9.46 -2.82
C LEU A 225 19.66 -10.47 -1.90
N THR A 226 18.37 -10.71 -2.13
CA THR A 226 17.56 -11.66 -1.36
C THR A 226 16.86 -12.63 -2.31
N SER A 227 17.00 -13.93 -2.03
CA SER A 227 16.20 -14.96 -2.70
C SER A 227 14.84 -15.08 -2.03
N PHE A 228 13.76 -14.97 -2.80
CA PHE A 228 12.39 -15.08 -2.32
C PHE A 228 11.61 -16.07 -3.18
N GLU A 229 10.87 -16.98 -2.54
CA GLU A 229 10.04 -17.97 -3.23
C GLU A 229 8.57 -17.54 -3.21
N MET A 230 7.97 -17.46 -4.39
CA MET A 230 6.57 -17.13 -4.56
C MET A 230 6.00 -17.83 -5.79
N PHE A 231 4.79 -18.37 -5.67
CA PHE A 231 4.09 -19.01 -6.80
C PHE A 231 4.93 -20.10 -7.50
N ASN A 232 5.62 -20.93 -6.70
CA ASN A 232 6.52 -22.00 -7.15
C ASN A 232 7.73 -21.51 -7.98
N SER A 233 8.12 -20.24 -7.85
CA SER A 233 9.28 -19.65 -8.49
C SER A 233 10.18 -18.98 -7.46
N THR A 234 11.49 -19.10 -7.63
CA THR A 234 12.48 -18.40 -6.80
C THR A 234 13.04 -17.21 -7.55
N TYR A 235 12.95 -16.04 -6.95
CA TYR A 235 13.44 -14.77 -7.49
C TYR A 235 14.60 -14.27 -6.64
N LYS A 236 15.73 -13.94 -7.28
CA LYS A 236 16.87 -13.29 -6.61
C LYS A 236 16.76 -11.78 -6.80
N LEU A 237 16.10 -11.11 -5.88
CA LEU A 237 15.74 -9.70 -5.98
C LEU A 237 16.84 -8.81 -5.39
N TYR A 238 17.11 -7.68 -6.03
CA TYR A 238 17.70 -6.52 -5.37
C TYR A 238 16.59 -5.88 -4.54
N THR A 239 16.82 -5.70 -3.25
CA THR A 239 15.89 -5.00 -2.36
C THR A 239 16.66 -4.23 -1.29
N HIS A 240 16.24 -3.01 -1.02
CA HIS A 240 16.70 -2.31 0.17
C HIS A 240 15.65 -1.35 0.70
N SER A 241 15.60 -1.22 2.03
CA SER A 241 14.80 -0.23 2.75
C SER A 241 15.70 0.79 3.43
N TYR A 242 15.66 2.02 2.95
CA TYR A 242 16.37 3.15 3.54
C TYR A 242 15.54 3.76 4.67
N LEU A 243 15.74 3.26 5.90
CA LEU A 243 15.10 3.81 7.11
C LEU A 243 15.63 5.22 7.39
N GLY A 244 14.73 6.17 7.68
CA GLY A 244 15.06 7.59 7.83
C GLY A 244 15.00 8.40 6.52
N PHE A 245 14.80 7.72 5.38
CA PHE A 245 14.68 8.33 4.05
C PHE A 245 13.25 8.29 3.51
N GLY A 246 12.25 8.12 4.39
CA GLY A 246 10.87 8.38 4.03
C GLY A 246 10.61 9.88 3.93
N LEU A 247 9.56 10.30 3.23
CA LEU A 247 9.32 11.71 2.93
C LEU A 247 9.24 12.59 4.20
N LYS A 248 8.60 12.10 5.27
CA LYS A 248 8.49 12.86 6.52
C LYS A 248 9.83 12.87 7.27
N ALA A 249 10.50 11.74 7.38
CA ALA A 249 11.84 11.68 7.99
C ALA A 249 12.84 12.59 7.25
N ALA A 250 12.76 12.64 5.92
CA ALA A 250 13.56 13.52 5.08
C ALA A 250 13.30 15.01 5.37
N ARG A 251 12.05 15.42 5.61
CA ARG A 251 11.77 16.81 6.02
C ARG A 251 12.52 17.20 7.30
N LEU A 252 12.52 16.32 8.31
CA LEU A 252 13.28 16.55 9.54
C LEU A 252 14.79 16.58 9.27
N ALA A 253 15.27 15.71 8.39
CA ALA A 253 16.67 15.67 7.98
C ALA A 253 17.11 16.97 7.31
N THR A 254 16.30 17.47 6.35
CA THR A 254 16.54 18.74 5.64
C THR A 254 16.52 19.93 6.59
N LEU A 255 15.63 19.92 7.58
CA LEU A 255 15.57 20.94 8.64
C LEU A 255 16.75 20.86 9.63
N GLY A 256 17.56 19.81 9.61
CA GLY A 256 18.64 19.58 10.58
C GLY A 256 18.13 19.11 11.96
N ALA A 257 16.91 18.58 12.03
CA ALA A 257 16.22 18.24 13.28
C ALA A 257 16.34 16.76 13.70
N LEU A 258 17.05 15.92 12.95
CA LEU A 258 17.16 14.47 13.24
C LEU A 258 17.95 14.13 14.52
N GLU A 259 18.94 14.96 14.87
CA GLU A 259 19.89 14.67 15.96
C GLU A 259 19.66 15.52 17.22
N THR A 260 18.62 16.36 17.21
CA THR A 260 18.29 17.27 18.31
C THR A 260 17.03 16.78 19.00
N GLU A 261 17.18 16.20 20.20
CA GLU A 261 16.05 16.07 21.13
C GLU A 261 15.47 17.47 21.33
N GLY A 262 14.15 17.61 21.07
CA GLY A 262 13.46 18.89 20.95
C GLY A 262 13.91 19.90 22.00
N THR A 263 14.74 20.86 21.59
CA THR A 263 15.18 21.93 22.46
C THR A 263 14.03 22.92 22.56
N ASP A 264 13.46 23.04 23.77
CA ASP A 264 12.47 24.08 24.08
C ASP A 264 13.02 25.45 23.60
N GLY A 265 12.36 26.03 22.59
CA GLY A 265 12.66 27.37 22.07
C GLY A 265 13.54 27.46 20.81
N HIS A 266 13.95 26.35 20.18
CA HIS A 266 14.64 26.41 18.88
C HIS A 266 13.67 26.20 17.71
N THR A 267 13.69 27.10 16.73
CA THR A 267 12.97 26.96 15.47
C THR A 267 13.93 26.51 14.37
N PHE A 268 13.70 25.32 13.81
CA PHE A 268 14.44 24.82 12.66
C PHE A 268 14.02 25.56 11.39
N ARG A 269 14.98 26.02 10.58
CA ARG A 269 14.69 26.83 9.39
C ARG A 269 15.27 26.21 8.13
N SER A 270 14.58 26.42 7.02
CA SER A 270 14.96 25.88 5.72
C SER A 270 14.64 26.86 4.60
N ALA A 271 15.48 26.87 3.56
CA ALA A 271 15.23 27.60 2.31
C ALA A 271 14.11 26.98 1.47
N CYS A 272 13.72 25.74 1.78
CA CYS A 272 12.60 25.05 1.14
C CYS A 272 11.22 25.50 1.63
N LEU A 273 11.15 26.43 2.59
CA LEU A 273 9.91 26.88 3.23
C LEU A 273 9.71 28.40 3.06
N PRO A 274 8.45 28.89 2.94
CA PRO A 274 8.18 30.32 2.78
C PRO A 274 8.66 31.15 3.98
N ARG A 275 9.16 32.38 3.76
CA ARG A 275 9.76 33.21 4.84
C ARG A 275 8.80 33.54 5.97
N TRP A 276 7.53 33.72 5.63
CA TRP A 276 6.47 34.04 6.57
C TRP A 276 6.05 32.84 7.43
N LEU A 277 6.46 31.63 7.08
CA LEU A 277 6.05 30.43 7.79
C LEU A 277 6.73 30.33 9.14
N GLU A 278 5.92 30.19 10.18
CA GLU A 278 6.29 29.73 11.52
C GLU A 278 5.20 28.75 11.95
N ALA A 279 5.56 27.49 12.21
CA ALA A 279 4.60 26.42 12.46
C ALA A 279 5.16 25.35 13.40
N GLU A 280 4.29 24.43 13.81
CA GLU A 280 4.63 23.31 14.68
C GLU A 280 4.21 21.99 14.04
N TRP A 281 5.06 20.98 14.15
CA TRP A 281 4.80 19.65 13.60
C TRP A 281 5.20 18.56 14.60
N ILE A 282 4.34 17.56 14.76
CA ILE A 282 4.60 16.39 15.60
C ILE A 282 4.99 15.20 14.72
N PHE A 283 6.15 14.60 14.99
CA PHE A 283 6.61 13.37 14.33
C PHE A 283 7.30 12.46 15.33
N GLY A 284 6.96 11.16 15.32
CA GLY A 284 7.54 10.19 16.27
C GLY A 284 7.26 10.50 17.75
N GLY A 285 6.20 11.25 18.05
CA GLY A 285 5.87 11.71 19.41
C GLY A 285 6.63 12.97 19.86
N VAL A 286 7.53 13.51 19.04
CA VAL A 286 8.29 14.73 19.34
C VAL A 286 7.68 15.92 18.60
N LYS A 287 7.60 17.07 19.29
CA LYS A 287 7.10 18.34 18.75
C LYS A 287 8.26 19.20 18.25
N TYR A 288 8.20 19.65 17.01
CA TYR A 288 9.21 20.48 16.35
C TYR A 288 8.62 21.83 15.95
N GLN A 289 9.32 22.92 16.27
CA GLN A 289 9.03 24.25 15.74
C GLN A 289 9.86 24.48 14.47
N TYR A 290 9.23 24.92 13.39
CA TYR A 290 9.90 25.09 12.11
C TYR A 290 9.38 26.30 11.33
N GLY A 291 10.20 26.82 10.42
CA GLY A 291 9.83 27.97 9.59
C GLY A 291 10.75 28.21 8.39
N GLY A 292 10.45 29.22 7.59
CA GLY A 292 11.31 29.64 6.49
C GLY A 292 12.59 30.34 6.96
N ASN A 293 13.63 30.29 6.13
CA ASN A 293 14.82 31.12 6.31
C ASN A 293 14.42 32.61 6.22
N ARG A 294 14.88 33.43 7.18
CA ARG A 294 14.55 34.87 7.22
C ARG A 294 15.40 35.71 6.28
N GLU A 295 16.61 35.24 6.00
CA GLU A 295 17.62 35.88 5.16
C GLU A 295 18.19 34.85 4.17
N GLY A 296 18.85 35.32 3.11
CA GLY A 296 19.44 34.46 2.08
C GLY A 296 18.57 34.24 0.85
N GLU A 297 19.12 33.50 -0.12
CA GLU A 297 18.43 33.15 -1.37
C GLU A 297 17.32 32.13 -1.13
N MET A 298 16.29 32.19 -1.97
CA MET A 298 15.18 31.25 -2.00
C MET A 298 15.03 30.67 -3.41
N GLY A 299 14.18 29.66 -3.54
CA GLY A 299 13.95 28.98 -4.80
C GLY A 299 14.52 27.57 -4.77
N PHE A 300 14.52 26.95 -5.94
CA PHE A 300 14.90 25.55 -6.04
C PHE A 300 16.35 25.29 -5.62
N GLU A 301 17.33 26.07 -6.09
CA GLU A 301 18.76 25.77 -5.86
C GLU A 301 19.16 25.80 -4.37
N PRO A 302 18.77 26.80 -3.56
CA PRO A 302 19.02 26.77 -2.12
C PRO A 302 18.34 25.60 -1.42
N CYS A 303 17.09 25.29 -1.78
CA CYS A 303 16.37 24.14 -1.22
C CYS A 303 17.04 22.81 -1.62
N TYR A 304 17.39 22.67 -2.89
CA TYR A 304 18.05 21.49 -3.45
C TYR A 304 19.37 21.21 -2.73
N THR A 305 20.12 22.25 -2.42
CA THR A 305 21.35 22.14 -1.63
C THR A 305 21.12 21.58 -0.23
N GLU A 306 20.03 21.95 0.44
CA GLU A 306 19.68 21.42 1.76
C GLU A 306 19.25 19.95 1.68
N VAL A 307 18.41 19.58 0.71
CA VAL A 307 17.97 18.18 0.52
C VAL A 307 19.09 17.28 0.02
N LEU A 308 20.04 17.79 -0.78
CA LEU A 308 21.15 17.01 -1.32
C LEU A 308 22.04 16.46 -0.19
N ARG A 309 22.23 17.23 0.90
CA ARG A 309 22.94 16.78 2.12
C ARG A 309 22.26 15.58 2.79
N VAL A 310 20.97 15.38 2.57
CA VAL A 310 20.22 14.25 3.10
C VAL A 310 20.56 12.98 2.34
N VAL A 311 20.64 13.02 1.00
CA VAL A 311 20.73 11.83 0.13
C VAL A 311 22.14 11.50 -0.39
N GLN A 312 22.96 12.51 -0.65
CA GLN A 312 24.20 12.36 -1.42
C GLN A 312 25.17 11.41 -0.72
N GLY A 313 25.58 10.35 -1.44
CA GLY A 313 26.54 9.36 -0.96
C GLY A 313 26.02 8.42 0.13
N LYS A 314 24.70 8.44 0.45
CA LYS A 314 24.11 7.59 1.49
C LYS A 314 23.26 6.43 0.96
N LEU A 315 22.96 6.43 -0.34
CA LEU A 315 22.20 5.37 -1.01
C LEU A 315 23.07 4.67 -2.07
N HIS A 316 22.74 3.42 -2.33
CA HIS A 316 23.41 2.63 -3.38
C HIS A 316 22.81 2.99 -4.73
N GLN A 317 23.64 3.11 -5.76
CA GLN A 317 23.25 3.46 -7.12
C GLN A 317 23.56 2.29 -8.07
N PRO A 318 22.63 1.35 -8.29
CA PRO A 318 22.83 0.29 -9.26
C PRO A 318 22.69 0.84 -10.68
N ASP A 319 23.73 0.72 -11.53
CA ASP A 319 23.69 1.18 -12.94
C ASP A 319 22.45 0.71 -13.73
N GLU A 320 21.92 -0.48 -13.38
CA GLU A 320 20.79 -1.10 -14.05
C GLU A 320 19.47 -0.32 -13.91
N VAL A 321 19.30 0.49 -12.86
CA VAL A 321 18.06 1.25 -12.65
C VAL A 321 17.78 2.22 -13.80
N GLN A 322 18.83 2.67 -14.51
CA GLN A 322 18.70 3.57 -15.66
C GLN A 322 18.08 2.91 -16.89
N LYS A 323 18.05 1.56 -16.94
CA LYS A 323 17.58 0.76 -18.08
C LYS A 323 16.27 0.03 -17.81
N SER A 324 15.73 0.16 -16.61
CA SER A 324 14.56 -0.59 -16.13
C SER A 324 13.38 0.34 -15.90
N SER A 325 12.17 -0.20 -16.04
CA SER A 325 10.93 0.50 -15.71
C SER A 325 10.52 0.23 -14.27
N PHE A 326 9.95 1.24 -13.62
CA PHE A 326 9.55 1.17 -12.21
C PHE A 326 8.11 1.63 -12.01
N TYR A 327 7.39 0.94 -11.14
CA TYR A 327 6.19 1.47 -10.51
C TYR A 327 6.57 2.26 -9.27
N ALA A 328 6.12 3.50 -9.18
CA ALA A 328 6.33 4.37 -8.03
C ALA A 328 4.98 4.69 -7.37
N PHE A 329 4.87 4.47 -6.07
CA PHE A 329 3.62 4.66 -5.31
C PHE A 329 3.87 5.35 -3.97
N SER A 330 2.84 5.42 -3.13
CA SER A 330 2.85 6.18 -1.87
C SER A 330 3.17 7.66 -2.13
N TYR A 331 4.16 8.26 -1.46
CA TYR A 331 4.39 9.70 -1.58
C TYR A 331 4.95 10.16 -2.93
N TYR A 332 5.50 9.27 -3.77
CA TYR A 332 5.76 9.62 -5.17
C TYR A 332 4.45 9.98 -5.89
N TYR A 333 3.42 9.16 -5.67
CA TYR A 333 2.08 9.34 -6.23
C TYR A 333 1.40 10.59 -5.66
N ASP A 334 1.36 10.71 -4.33
CA ASP A 334 0.67 11.84 -3.68
C ASP A 334 1.24 13.20 -4.12
N ARG A 335 2.57 13.34 -4.21
CA ARG A 335 3.17 14.62 -4.63
C ARG A 335 2.93 14.94 -6.10
N ALA A 336 2.85 13.91 -6.95
CA ALA A 336 2.49 14.09 -8.35
C ALA A 336 1.03 14.52 -8.51
N VAL A 337 0.11 13.98 -7.71
CA VAL A 337 -1.29 14.44 -7.67
C VAL A 337 -1.40 15.86 -7.11
N ASP A 338 -0.74 16.16 -5.98
CA ASP A 338 -0.81 17.48 -5.33
C ASP A 338 -0.33 18.64 -6.21
N THR A 339 0.32 18.33 -7.34
CA THR A 339 0.89 19.28 -8.31
C THR A 339 0.30 19.15 -9.70
N ASP A 340 -0.79 18.40 -9.84
CA ASP A 340 -1.50 18.15 -11.10
C ASP A 340 -0.59 17.56 -12.20
N MET A 341 0.49 16.86 -11.83
CA MET A 341 1.34 16.14 -12.79
C MET A 341 0.67 14.86 -13.32
N ILE A 342 -0.21 14.27 -12.52
CA ILE A 342 -0.98 13.07 -12.85
C ILE A 342 -2.41 13.20 -12.32
N ASP A 343 -3.31 12.38 -12.87
CA ASP A 343 -4.70 12.30 -12.42
C ASP A 343 -4.83 11.42 -11.16
N TYR A 344 -5.70 11.83 -10.23
CA TYR A 344 -5.90 11.13 -8.96
C TYR A 344 -6.59 9.76 -9.08
N GLU A 345 -7.41 9.54 -10.10
CA GLU A 345 -8.14 8.28 -10.25
C GLU A 345 -7.36 7.29 -11.13
N THR A 346 -6.77 7.79 -12.20
CA THR A 346 -6.11 6.97 -13.23
C THR A 346 -4.59 6.91 -13.10
N GLY A 347 -3.99 7.78 -12.29
CA GLY A 347 -2.53 7.89 -12.17
C GLY A 347 -1.89 8.49 -13.42
N GLY A 348 -0.66 8.09 -13.71
CA GLY A 348 0.05 8.60 -14.87
C GLY A 348 1.45 8.02 -15.06
N VAL A 349 2.11 8.48 -16.12
CA VAL A 349 3.48 8.12 -16.45
C VAL A 349 4.30 9.39 -16.44
N LEU A 350 5.35 9.41 -15.62
CA LEU A 350 6.27 10.53 -15.52
C LEU A 350 7.69 10.06 -15.81
N LYS A 351 8.53 10.98 -16.24
CA LYS A 351 9.97 10.81 -16.18
C LYS A 351 10.55 11.42 -14.91
N VAL A 352 11.75 11.02 -14.55
CA VAL A 352 12.47 11.62 -13.42
C VAL A 352 12.65 13.14 -13.60
N GLU A 353 12.91 13.61 -14.83
CA GLU A 353 13.02 15.05 -15.14
C GLU A 353 11.75 15.86 -14.83
N ASP A 354 10.57 15.22 -14.84
CA ASP A 354 9.30 15.90 -14.58
C ASP A 354 9.18 16.36 -13.12
N PHE A 355 9.68 15.55 -12.18
CA PHE A 355 9.75 15.94 -10.76
C PHE A 355 10.64 17.15 -10.54
N GLU A 356 11.82 17.20 -11.18
CA GLU A 356 12.72 18.36 -11.07
C GLU A 356 12.07 19.62 -11.65
N ARG A 357 11.48 19.52 -12.85
CA ARG A 357 10.80 20.63 -13.50
C ARG A 357 9.69 21.20 -12.61
N LYS A 358 8.88 20.32 -12.00
CA LYS A 358 7.82 20.74 -11.09
C LYS A 358 8.36 21.28 -9.76
N ALA A 359 9.44 20.71 -9.23
CA ALA A 359 10.12 21.24 -8.05
C ALA A 359 10.59 22.68 -8.27
N ARG A 360 11.20 22.96 -9.42
CA ARG A 360 11.60 24.33 -9.81
C ARG A 360 10.42 25.29 -9.86
N GLU A 361 9.37 24.92 -10.57
CA GLU A 361 8.14 25.71 -10.67
C GLU A 361 7.52 26.04 -9.29
N VAL A 362 7.47 25.05 -8.39
CA VAL A 362 6.89 25.22 -7.05
C VAL A 362 7.80 26.06 -6.15
N CYS A 363 9.09 25.77 -6.13
CA CYS A 363 10.05 26.46 -5.27
C CYS A 363 10.27 27.92 -5.69
N ASP A 364 10.24 28.24 -6.97
CA ASP A 364 10.41 29.62 -7.45
C ASP A 364 9.17 30.49 -7.16
N ASN A 365 8.02 29.87 -6.88
CA ASN A 365 6.77 30.53 -6.48
C ASN A 365 6.42 30.33 -4.99
N LEU A 366 7.39 29.93 -4.16
CA LEU A 366 7.20 29.54 -2.77
C LEU A 366 6.50 30.59 -1.90
N GLU A 367 6.71 31.88 -2.17
CA GLU A 367 6.08 32.97 -1.41
C GLU A 367 4.59 33.16 -1.73
N ASN A 368 4.17 32.82 -2.95
CA ASN A 368 2.78 32.98 -3.41
C ASN A 368 1.96 31.70 -3.21
N PHE A 369 2.48 30.76 -2.43
CA PHE A 369 1.96 29.41 -2.37
C PHE A 369 0.64 29.34 -1.60
N THR A 370 -0.43 28.89 -2.28
CA THR A 370 -1.79 28.77 -1.74
C THR A 370 -2.22 27.32 -1.48
N SER A 371 -1.35 26.33 -1.67
CA SER A 371 -1.72 24.92 -1.49
C SER A 371 -1.71 24.49 -0.01
N GLY A 372 -2.31 23.33 0.28
CA GLY A 372 -2.52 22.83 1.64
C GLY A 372 -1.28 22.35 2.40
N SER A 373 -0.10 22.23 1.78
CA SER A 373 1.13 21.78 2.46
C SER A 373 2.32 22.70 2.19
N PRO A 374 2.86 23.43 3.19
CA PRO A 374 4.00 24.33 3.00
C PRO A 374 5.30 23.60 2.63
N PHE A 375 5.32 22.27 2.71
CA PHE A 375 6.48 21.44 2.40
C PHE A 375 6.60 21.05 0.92
N LEU A 376 5.71 21.50 0.03
CA LEU A 376 5.67 20.95 -1.34
C LEU A 376 6.98 21.18 -2.11
N CYS A 377 7.60 22.37 -1.97
CA CYS A 377 8.93 22.63 -2.53
C CYS A 377 9.99 21.66 -1.98
N MET A 378 10.03 21.48 -0.65
CA MET A 378 10.93 20.53 0.01
C MET A 378 10.72 19.09 -0.48
N ASP A 379 9.47 18.66 -0.54
CA ASP A 379 9.10 17.29 -0.90
C ASP A 379 9.48 16.95 -2.34
N LEU A 380 9.18 17.84 -3.29
CA LEU A 380 9.53 17.63 -4.69
C LEU A 380 11.04 17.69 -4.90
N SER A 381 11.72 18.66 -4.28
CA SER A 381 13.19 18.75 -4.33
C SER A 381 13.84 17.49 -3.74
N TYR A 382 13.28 16.97 -2.64
CA TYR A 382 13.73 15.71 -2.05
C TYR A 382 13.48 14.51 -2.95
N ILE A 383 12.30 14.39 -3.57
CA ILE A 383 12.00 13.31 -4.53
C ILE A 383 12.98 13.36 -5.71
N THR A 384 13.24 14.55 -6.26
CA THR A 384 14.22 14.75 -7.33
C THR A 384 15.61 14.28 -6.88
N ALA A 385 16.10 14.74 -5.73
CA ALA A 385 17.41 14.37 -5.20
C ALA A 385 17.48 12.86 -4.88
N LEU A 386 16.42 12.28 -4.35
CA LEU A 386 16.35 10.85 -4.02
C LEU A 386 16.44 9.98 -5.29
N LEU A 387 15.71 10.33 -6.34
CA LEU A 387 15.73 9.59 -7.61
C LEU A 387 17.08 9.76 -8.33
N LYS A 388 17.56 11.00 -8.48
CA LYS A 388 18.76 11.31 -9.26
C LYS A 388 20.05 11.05 -8.49
N ASP A 389 20.23 11.73 -7.36
CA ASP A 389 21.47 11.69 -6.58
C ASP A 389 21.50 10.57 -5.54
N GLY A 390 20.33 10.04 -5.14
CA GLY A 390 20.21 8.90 -4.25
C GLY A 390 20.36 7.59 -5.00
N PHE A 391 19.40 7.27 -5.88
CA PHE A 391 19.35 5.99 -6.60
C PHE A 391 20.11 5.97 -7.93
N GLY A 392 20.47 7.12 -8.50
CA GLY A 392 21.22 7.18 -9.76
C GLY A 392 20.36 6.99 -11.00
N PHE A 393 19.07 7.32 -10.94
CA PHE A 393 18.19 7.29 -12.11
C PHE A 393 18.58 8.36 -13.13
N ALA A 394 18.40 8.05 -14.41
CA ALA A 394 18.56 9.02 -15.48
C ALA A 394 17.30 9.90 -15.59
N ASP A 395 17.47 11.12 -16.07
CA ASP A 395 16.37 12.07 -16.32
C ASP A 395 15.27 11.48 -17.20
N SER A 396 15.66 10.63 -18.16
CA SER A 396 14.76 9.95 -19.09
C SER A 396 14.09 8.70 -18.54
N THR A 397 14.47 8.22 -17.34
CA THR A 397 13.88 7.00 -16.78
C THR A 397 12.39 7.20 -16.51
N ILE A 398 11.59 6.22 -16.95
CA ILE A 398 10.13 6.25 -16.87
C ILE A 398 9.68 5.62 -15.56
N LEU A 399 8.81 6.34 -14.86
CA LEU A 399 8.12 5.93 -13.65
C LEU A 399 6.61 5.83 -13.95
N GLN A 400 6.04 4.65 -13.72
CA GLN A 400 4.60 4.44 -13.72
C GLN A 400 4.07 4.76 -12.33
N LEU A 401 3.25 5.80 -12.22
CA LEU A 401 2.64 6.20 -10.96
C LEU A 401 1.20 5.71 -10.92
N SER A 402 0.90 4.82 -9.99
CA SER A 402 -0.45 4.32 -9.79
C SER A 402 -0.74 4.07 -8.32
N LYS A 403 -1.91 4.52 -7.87
CA LYS A 403 -2.48 4.19 -6.58
C LYS A 403 -3.17 2.83 -6.57
N LYS A 404 -3.75 2.43 -7.71
CA LYS A 404 -4.44 1.15 -7.86
C LYS A 404 -4.15 0.49 -9.20
N VAL A 405 -3.89 -0.81 -9.18
CA VAL A 405 -3.83 -1.62 -10.41
C VAL A 405 -4.98 -2.63 -10.36
N ASN A 406 -5.83 -2.61 -11.39
CA ASN A 406 -7.06 -3.42 -11.44
C ASN A 406 -7.97 -3.24 -10.21
N ASN A 407 -8.11 -2.00 -9.73
CA ASN A 407 -8.89 -1.60 -8.55
C ASN A 407 -8.35 -2.13 -7.20
N ILE A 408 -7.11 -2.62 -7.17
CA ILE A 408 -6.42 -3.08 -5.97
C ILE A 408 -5.34 -2.07 -5.59
N GLU A 409 -5.27 -1.68 -4.31
CA GLU A 409 -4.27 -0.74 -3.79
C GLU A 409 -2.84 -1.22 -4.06
N THR A 410 -2.00 -0.32 -4.59
CA THR A 410 -0.58 -0.58 -4.73
C THR A 410 0.11 -0.52 -3.37
N GLY A 411 1.08 -1.40 -3.15
CA GLY A 411 1.76 -1.54 -1.87
C GLY A 411 2.07 -3.00 -1.58
N TRP A 412 2.48 -3.30 -0.34
CA TRP A 412 2.95 -4.64 0.03
C TRP A 412 1.84 -5.58 0.52
N ALA A 413 0.64 -5.06 0.85
CA ALA A 413 -0.39 -5.80 1.58
C ALA A 413 -0.93 -7.02 0.83
N LEU A 414 -1.13 -6.93 -0.49
CA LEU A 414 -1.59 -8.07 -1.30
C LEU A 414 -0.54 -9.19 -1.34
N GLY A 415 0.71 -8.84 -1.65
CA GLY A 415 1.84 -9.77 -1.66
C GLY A 415 2.03 -10.46 -0.31
N ALA A 416 1.91 -9.71 0.79
CA ALA A 416 1.93 -10.26 2.15
C ALA A 416 0.77 -11.22 2.39
N THR A 417 -0.42 -10.91 1.88
CA THR A 417 -1.60 -11.77 2.02
C THR A 417 -1.42 -13.07 1.25
N PHE A 418 -0.91 -13.04 0.03
CA PHE A 418 -0.58 -14.27 -0.68
C PHE A 418 0.47 -15.10 0.07
N HIS A 419 1.54 -14.47 0.55
CA HIS A 419 2.58 -15.17 1.30
C HIS A 419 2.04 -15.78 2.60
N LEU A 420 1.14 -15.07 3.29
CA LEU A 420 0.44 -15.56 4.47
C LEU A 420 -0.41 -16.80 4.14
N LEU A 421 -1.25 -16.73 3.10
CA LEU A 421 -2.09 -17.86 2.68
C LEU A 421 -1.24 -19.08 2.27
N GLN A 422 -0.10 -18.85 1.61
CA GLN A 422 0.87 -19.88 1.26
C GLN A 422 1.45 -20.55 2.50
N SER A 423 1.96 -19.75 3.46
CA SER A 423 2.58 -20.25 4.70
C SER A 423 1.62 -21.03 5.60
N LEU A 424 0.32 -20.73 5.55
CA LEU A 424 -0.72 -21.44 6.29
C LEU A 424 -1.24 -22.69 5.56
N GLY A 425 -0.75 -22.97 4.35
CA GLY A 425 -1.23 -24.07 3.51
C GLY A 425 -2.69 -23.89 3.06
N ILE A 426 -3.18 -22.65 2.99
CA ILE A 426 -4.56 -22.33 2.61
C ILE A 426 -4.72 -22.22 1.08
N SER A 427 -3.64 -21.90 0.37
CA SER A 427 -3.63 -21.69 -1.10
C SER A 427 -2.75 -22.69 -1.88
N HIS A 428 -2.66 -23.94 -1.42
CA HIS A 428 -1.99 -25.04 -2.13
C HIS A 428 -2.93 -26.21 -2.38
#